data_AF-A0A949XSY6-F1
#
_entry.id   AF-A0A949XSY6-F1
#
_cell.length_a   1.000
_cell.length_b   1.000
_cell.length_c   1.000
_cell.angle_alpha   90.00
_cell.angle_beta   90.00
_cell.angle_gamma   90.00
#
_symmetry.space_group_name_H-M   'P 1'
#
loop_
_entity.id
_entity.type
_entity.pdbx_description
1 polymer ?
#
loop_
_entity_poly.entity_id
_entity_poly.type
_entity_poly.pdbx_seq_one_letter_code
_entity_poly.pdbx_strand_id
1 'polypeptide(L)' 'MLNVLTGNRGPLVLTAVLFVFAVSAPARDSSEWININKDYSGQRYVDLDQINPRNVQSLKKVCEAQLT' A
#
# COMPACT_ATOMS: atom_id res chain seq x y z
N MET A 1 -1.26 27.85 -5.81
CA MET A 1 -1.61 29.09 -5.07
C MET A 1 -2.05 28.68 -3.68
N LEU A 2 -1.27 29.02 -2.65
CA LEU A 2 -1.56 28.70 -1.25
C LEU A 2 -1.31 29.97 -0.43
N ASN A 3 -2.32 30.39 0.35
CA ASN A 3 -2.40 31.69 1.00
C ASN A 3 -1.27 31.90 2.03
N VAL A 4 -0.54 33.00 1.88
CA VAL A 4 0.46 33.50 2.83
C VAL A 4 -0.26 34.21 3.97
N LEU A 5 -0.31 33.59 5.15
CA LEU A 5 -0.73 34.26 6.38
C LEU A 5 0.46 35.04 6.95
N THR A 6 0.43 36.35 6.77
CA THR A 6 1.30 37.31 7.46
C THR A 6 0.92 37.37 8.95
N GLY A 7 1.85 37.03 9.85
CA GLY A 7 1.63 37.10 11.29
C GLY A 7 2.94 37.24 12.07
N ASN A 8 3.07 38.35 12.79
CA ASN A 8 4.29 38.98 13.32
C ASN A 8 4.83 38.33 14.62
N ARG A 9 6.16 38.14 14.69
CA ARG A 9 7.08 38.19 15.86
C ARG A 9 6.68 37.51 17.19
N GLY A 10 7.16 36.28 17.39
CA GLY A 10 7.38 35.62 18.69
C GLY A 10 8.56 34.63 18.58
N PRO A 11 9.29 34.31 19.68
CA PRO A 11 10.47 33.46 19.59
C PRO A 11 10.10 32.08 19.06
N LEU A 12 10.81 31.66 18.01
CA LEU A 12 10.65 30.41 17.27
C LEU A 12 10.76 29.19 18.19
N VAL A 13 9.66 28.76 18.78
CA VAL A 13 9.52 27.36 19.19
C VAL A 13 9.12 26.61 17.92
N LEU A 14 10.14 26.21 17.15
CA LEU A 14 9.97 25.35 15.98
C LEU A 14 9.64 23.94 16.47
N THR A 15 8.37 23.69 16.78
CA THR A 15 7.90 22.34 17.09
C THR A 15 7.98 21.53 15.80
N ALA A 16 9.06 20.75 15.67
CA ALA A 16 9.20 19.79 14.57
C ALA A 16 8.06 18.77 14.69
N VAL A 17 7.04 18.89 13.84
CA VAL A 17 6.00 17.88 13.72
C VAL A 17 6.64 16.68 13.01
N LEU A 18 7.10 15.71 13.79
CA LEU A 18 7.51 14.39 13.31
C LEU A 18 6.25 13.68 12.79
N PHE A 19 6.00 13.79 11.48
CA PHE A 19 5.09 12.88 10.79
C PHE A 19 5.72 11.49 10.80
N VAL A 20 5.34 10.67 11.78
CA VAL A 20 5.64 9.23 11.76
C VAL A 20 4.76 8.62 10.68
N PHE A 21 5.32 8.39 9.50
CA PHE A 21 4.73 7.45 8.56
C PHE A 21 4.82 6.07 9.21
N ALA A 22 3.68 5.48 9.55
CA ALA A 22 3.65 4.09 10.00
C ALA A 22 4.15 3.21 8.86
N VAL A 23 5.40 2.74 8.95
CA VAL A 23 5.92 1.70 8.06
C VAL A 23 5.17 0.42 8.40
N SER A 24 4.23 0.04 7.55
CA SER A 24 3.68 -1.31 7.58
C SER A 24 4.74 -2.28 7.11
N ALA A 25 4.96 -3.37 7.86
CA ALA A 25 5.79 -4.46 7.37
C ALA A 25 5.18 -4.99 6.05
N PRO A 26 5.93 -5.03 4.94
CA PRO A 26 5.47 -5.68 3.73
C PRO A 26 5.26 -7.17 4.00
N ALA A 27 4.41 -7.82 3.20
CA ALA A 27 4.42 -9.28 3.14
C ALA A 27 5.87 -9.75 2.90
N ARG A 28 6.36 -10.70 3.72
CA ARG A 28 7.77 -11.13 3.67
C ARG A 28 8.10 -11.79 2.33
N ASP A 29 7.08 -12.35 1.69
CA ASP A 29 7.12 -12.90 0.35
C ASP A 29 5.97 -12.30 -0.49
N SER A 30 6.30 -11.95 -1.74
CA SER A 30 5.35 -11.59 -2.80
C SER A 30 4.21 -12.60 -2.99
N SER A 31 4.44 -13.88 -2.69
CA SER A 31 3.46 -14.96 -2.82
C SER A 31 2.40 -14.97 -1.72
N GLU A 32 2.67 -14.32 -0.58
CA GLU A 32 1.78 -14.33 0.58
C GLU A 32 0.65 -13.29 0.49
N TRP A 33 -0.50 -13.64 1.05
CA TRP A 33 -1.66 -12.76 1.22
C TRP A 33 -2.15 -12.82 2.67
N ILE A 34 -1.60 -11.95 3.52
CA ILE A 34 -1.80 -12.02 4.99
C ILE A 34 -2.91 -11.11 5.52
N ASN A 35 -3.39 -10.16 4.71
CA ASN A 35 -4.43 -9.20 5.06
C ASN A 35 -5.41 -9.05 3.88
N ILE A 36 -6.65 -8.58 4.09
CA ILE A 36 -7.64 -8.36 3.02
C ILE A 36 -7.10 -7.51 1.86
N ASN A 37 -6.15 -6.61 2.14
CA ASN A 37 -5.51 -5.77 1.13
C ASN A 37 -4.09 -6.22 0.75
N LYS A 38 -3.77 -7.51 0.94
CA LYS A 38 -2.41 -8.12 0.93
C LYS A 38 -1.57 -7.69 2.12
N ASP A 39 -1.34 -6.39 2.25
CA ASP A 39 -0.62 -5.75 3.34
C ASP A 39 -1.35 -4.47 3.80
N TYR A 40 -0.77 -3.75 4.78
CA TYR A 40 -1.40 -2.55 5.33
C TYR A 40 -1.19 -1.28 4.50
N SER A 41 -0.45 -1.33 3.39
CA SER A 41 -0.37 -0.21 2.45
C SER A 41 -1.71 0.03 1.74
N GLY A 42 -2.57 -0.98 1.69
CA GLY A 42 -3.88 -0.89 1.05
C GLY A 42 -3.86 -0.95 -0.47
N GLN A 43 -2.69 -1.14 -1.10
CA GLN A 43 -2.54 -1.03 -2.55
C GLN A 43 -3.08 -2.22 -3.33
N ARG A 44 -3.19 -3.40 -2.71
CA ARG A 44 -3.54 -4.68 -3.38
C ARG A 44 -2.66 -4.99 -4.60
N TYR A 45 -1.43 -4.49 -4.59
CA TYR A 45 -0.45 -4.73 -5.64
C TYR A 45 0.35 -6.01 -5.33
N VAL A 46 0.64 -6.81 -6.36
CA VAL A 46 1.43 -8.05 -6.24
C VAL A 46 2.53 -8.01 -7.28
N ASP A 47 3.78 -8.16 -6.82
CA ASP A 47 4.96 -8.26 -7.69
C ASP A 47 5.19 -9.72 -8.13
N LEU A 48 4.20 -10.28 -8.84
CA LEU A 48 4.27 -11.58 -9.52
C LEU A 48 3.91 -11.38 -10.99
N ASP A 49 4.76 -11.86 -11.90
CA ASP A 49 4.66 -11.60 -13.34
C ASP A 49 4.36 -12.87 -14.18
N GLN A 50 4.22 -14.02 -13.52
CA GLN A 50 3.94 -15.31 -14.14
C GLN A 50 2.68 -15.26 -15.02
N ILE A 51 1.65 -14.53 -14.57
CA ILE A 51 0.45 -14.21 -15.35
C ILE A 51 0.60 -12.79 -15.89
N ASN A 52 0.55 -12.64 -17.20
CA ASN A 52 0.81 -11.37 -17.89
C ASN A 52 -0.08 -11.23 -19.14
N PRO A 53 -0.13 -10.03 -19.78
CA PRO A 53 -1.01 -9.78 -20.92
C PRO A 53 -0.82 -10.73 -22.11
N ARG A 54 0.33 -11.39 -22.21
CA ARG A 54 0.63 -12.33 -23.30
C ARG A 54 0.05 -13.72 -23.06
N ASN A 55 -0.16 -14.13 -21.81
CA ASN A 55 -0.58 -15.50 -21.47
C ASN A 55 -1.91 -15.59 -20.70
N VAL A 56 -2.49 -14.48 -20.27
CA VAL A 56 -3.75 -14.45 -19.50
C VAL A 56 -4.91 -15.21 -20.17
N GLN A 57 -4.94 -15.22 -21.51
CA GLN A 57 -5.97 -15.93 -22.28
C GLN A 57 -5.90 -17.46 -22.14
N SER A 58 -4.76 -17.99 -21.66
CA SER A 58 -4.55 -19.43 -21.47
C SER A 58 -4.90 -19.91 -20.05
N LEU A 59 -5.35 -19.03 -19.16
CA LEU A 59 -5.76 -19.42 -17.81
C LEU A 59 -6.97 -20.36 -17.84
N LYS A 60 -6.92 -21.39 -17.00
CA LYS A 60 -8.00 -22.36 -16.84
C LYS A 60 -8.30 -22.52 -15.35
N LYS A 61 -9.56 -22.86 -15.04
CA LYS A 61 -9.97 -23.22 -13.69
C LYS A 61 -9.13 -24.42 -13.21
N VAL A 62 -8.54 -24.31 -12.02
CA VAL A 62 -7.80 -25.40 -11.36
C VAL A 62 -8.72 -26.17 -10.41
N CYS A 63 -9.38 -25.46 -9.50
CA CYS A 63 -10.29 -26.03 -8.51
C CYS A 63 -11.36 -25.00 -8.09
N GLU A 64 -12.34 -25.47 -7.31
CA GLU A 64 -13.33 -24.64 -6.63
C GLU A 64 -13.52 -25.19 -5.22
N ALA A 65 -13.51 -24.32 -4.22
CA ALA A 65 -13.83 -24.69 -2.86
C ALA A 65 -15.35 -24.57 -2.66
N GLN A 66 -15.98 -25.64 -2.16
CA GLN A 66 -17.37 -25.58 -1.73
C GLN A 66 -17.42 -25.20 -0.25
N LEU A 67 -18.19 -24.17 0.06
CA LEU A 67 -18.50 -23.78 1.43
C LEU A 67 -19.87 -24.37 1.74
N THR A 68 -19.88 -25.47 2.49
CA THR A 68 -21.10 -26.13 3.00
C THR A 68 -21.56 -25.52 4.31
#